data_AF-A0A3D6C7W9-F1
#
_entry.id   AF-A0A3D6C7W9-F1
#
_cell.length_a   1.000
_cell.length_b   1.000
_cell.length_c   1.000
_cell.angle_alpha   90.00
_cell.angle_beta   90.00
_cell.angle_gamma   90.00
#
_symmetry.space_group_name_H-M   'P 1'
#
loop_
_entity.id
_entity.type
_entity.pdbx_description
1 polymer ?
#
loop_
_entity_poly.entity_id
_entity_poly.type
_entity_poly.pdbx_seq_one_letter_code
_entity_poly.pdbx_strand_id
1 'polypeptide(L)'
;MENVLDTIEEITLMGPGPSCVHPSVLTALSKSTLGHLDPSFISIMDEIKTLMRGLLHTGNQLTMPVSGTGSAGMETAFVNLVEKADKVLVLINGVFGM
;
A
#
# COMPACT_ATOMS: atom_id res chain seq x y z
N MET A 1 -29.05 -15.80 -12.21
CA MET A 1 -28.68 -15.49 -10.81
C MET A 1 -28.47 -14.00 -10.76
N GLU A 2 -29.15 -13.29 -9.87
CA GLU A 2 -28.96 -11.84 -9.71
C GLU A 2 -27.58 -11.60 -9.10
N ASN A 3 -26.80 -10.71 -9.70
CA ASN A 3 -25.47 -10.37 -9.20
C ASN A 3 -25.63 -9.30 -8.10
N VAL A 4 -25.40 -9.70 -6.85
CA VAL A 4 -25.53 -8.84 -5.67
C VAL A 4 -24.62 -7.60 -5.69
N LEU A 5 -23.59 -7.58 -6.56
CA LEU A 5 -22.75 -6.40 -6.74
C LEU A 5 -23.50 -5.26 -7.45
N ASP A 6 -24.50 -5.59 -8.26
CA ASP A 6 -25.26 -4.60 -9.04
C ASP A 6 -26.24 -3.81 -8.14
N THR A 7 -26.46 -4.26 -6.90
CA THR A 7 -27.34 -3.60 -5.92
C THR A 7 -26.58 -2.70 -4.93
N ILE A 8 -25.25 -2.57 -5.07
CA ILE A 8 -24.43 -1.76 -4.17
C ILE A 8 -24.55 -0.28 -4.56
N GLU A 9 -25.02 0.55 -3.63
CA GLU A 9 -25.07 2.01 -3.83
C GLU A 9 -23.69 2.66 -3.62
N GLU A 10 -23.43 3.71 -4.40
CA GLU A 10 -22.24 4.53 -4.19
C GLU A 10 -22.40 5.36 -2.92
N ILE A 11 -21.48 5.18 -1.97
CA ILE A 11 -21.47 5.89 -0.69
C ILE A 11 -20.30 6.85 -0.61
N THR A 12 -20.54 8.02 0.00
CA THR A 12 -19.48 8.99 0.28
C THR A 12 -18.80 8.65 1.60
N LEU A 13 -17.52 8.30 1.56
CA LEU A 13 -16.72 7.93 2.74
C LEU A 13 -16.04 9.17 3.33
N MET A 14 -16.53 9.63 4.48
CA MET A 14 -16.03 10.82 5.20
C MET A 14 -15.42 10.50 6.57
N GLY A 15 -15.15 9.21 6.85
CA GLY A 15 -14.44 8.77 8.05
C GLY A 15 -12.92 8.90 7.91
N PRO A 16 -12.14 8.45 8.91
CA PRO A 16 -10.67 8.46 8.86
C PRO A 16 -10.07 7.44 7.88
N GLY A 17 -10.90 6.55 7.33
CA GLY A 17 -10.52 5.57 6.32
C GLY A 17 -11.47 4.37 6.27
N PRO A 18 -11.48 3.62 5.15
CA PRO A 18 -10.83 3.95 3.88
C PRO A 18 -11.52 5.14 3.19
N SER A 19 -10.80 5.80 2.27
CA SER A 19 -11.35 6.88 1.44
C SER A 19 -12.04 6.33 0.18
N CYS A 20 -12.88 7.14 -0.47
CA CYS A 20 -13.36 6.83 -1.81
C CYS A 20 -12.18 6.65 -2.79
N VAL A 21 -12.31 5.71 -3.72
CA VAL A 21 -11.27 5.41 -4.71
C VAL A 21 -11.50 6.24 -5.96
N HIS A 22 -10.46 6.94 -6.43
CA HIS A 22 -10.57 7.74 -7.66
C HIS A 22 -10.88 6.84 -8.88
N PRO A 23 -11.78 7.23 -9.81
CA PRO A 23 -12.21 6.37 -10.94
C PRO A 23 -11.07 5.83 -11.81
N SER A 24 -9.98 6.58 -11.97
CA SER A 24 -8.81 6.12 -12.73
C SER A 24 -8.12 4.91 -12.10
N VAL A 25 -8.14 4.78 -10.77
CA VAL A 25 -7.57 3.62 -10.04
C VAL A 25 -8.44 2.39 -10.26
N LEU A 26 -9.78 2.54 -10.20
CA LEU A 26 -10.71 1.44 -10.50
C LEU A 26 -10.57 0.96 -11.96
N THR A 27 -10.38 1.91 -12.88
CA THR A 27 -10.12 1.60 -14.30
C THR A 27 -8.78 0.88 -14.51
N ALA A 28 -7.76 1.18 -13.69
CA ALA A 28 -6.48 0.49 -13.73
C ALA A 28 -6.59 -0.93 -13.16
N LEU A 29 -7.37 -1.13 -12.08
CA LEU A 29 -7.63 -2.44 -11.49
C LEU A 29 -8.41 -3.38 -12.42
N SER A 30 -9.21 -2.85 -13.34
CA SER A 30 -9.97 -3.66 -14.30
C SER A 30 -9.14 -4.16 -15.49
N LYS A 31 -7.83 -3.88 -15.55
CA LYS A 31 -6.94 -4.33 -16.64
C LYS A 31 -6.57 -5.81 -16.45
N SER A 32 -6.28 -6.49 -17.57
CA SER A 32 -5.84 -7.89 -17.54
C SER A 32 -4.57 -8.08 -16.71
N THR A 33 -4.51 -9.19 -16.00
CA THR A 33 -3.35 -9.54 -15.16
C THR A 33 -2.11 -9.80 -16.00
N LEU A 34 -0.96 -9.42 -15.46
CA LEU A 34 0.37 -9.71 -16.02
C LEU A 34 1.06 -10.82 -15.23
N GLY A 35 2.00 -11.52 -15.87
CA GLY A 35 2.93 -12.39 -15.15
C GLY A 35 3.89 -11.57 -14.29
N HIS A 36 4.22 -12.05 -13.10
CA HIS A 36 5.09 -11.33 -12.15
C HIS A 36 6.55 -11.14 -12.62
N LEU A 37 6.98 -11.88 -13.65
CA LEU A 37 8.28 -11.71 -14.32
C LEU A 37 8.13 -11.16 -15.75
N ASP A 38 6.92 -10.73 -16.15
CA ASP A 38 6.71 -10.09 -17.44
C ASP A 38 7.53 -8.79 -17.51
N PRO A 39 8.24 -8.49 -18.61
CA PRO A 39 8.99 -7.25 -18.76
C PRO A 39 8.15 -5.99 -18.51
N SER A 40 6.87 -6.02 -18.88
CA SER A 40 5.93 -4.92 -18.65
C SER A 40 5.67 -4.72 -17.16
N PHE A 41 5.52 -5.81 -16.40
CA PHE A 41 5.34 -5.74 -14.95
C PHE A 41 6.58 -5.16 -14.26
N ILE A 42 7.78 -5.60 -14.66
CA ILE A 42 9.04 -5.09 -14.12
C ILE A 42 9.19 -3.59 -14.38
N SER A 43 8.89 -3.14 -15.61
CA SER A 43 8.87 -1.72 -15.98
C SER A 43 7.93 -0.89 -15.11
N ILE A 44 6.70 -1.38 -14.87
CA ILE A 44 5.73 -0.74 -13.97
C ILE A 44 6.28 -0.65 -12.55
N MET A 45 6.90 -1.72 -12.03
CA MET A 45 7.48 -1.72 -10.69
C MET A 45 8.63 -0.70 -10.56
N ASP A 46 9.47 -0.55 -11.58
CA ASP A 46 10.56 0.44 -11.55
C ASP A 46 10.06 1.88 -11.62
N GLU A 47 8.98 2.13 -12.36
CA GLU A 47 8.28 3.41 -12.35
C GLU A 47 7.66 3.69 -10.96
N ILE A 48 6.99 2.72 -10.35
CA ILE A 48 6.42 2.85 -9.00
C ILE A 48 7.50 3.23 -7.98
N LYS A 49 8.69 2.61 -8.00
CA LYS A 49 9.79 2.99 -7.10
C LYS A 49 10.17 4.47 -7.27
N THR A 50 10.18 4.98 -8.49
CA THR A 50 10.50 6.39 -8.79
C THR A 50 9.42 7.33 -8.28
N LEU A 51 8.15 7.00 -8.54
CA LEU A 51 7.01 7.79 -8.05
C LEU A 51 6.95 7.81 -6.51
N MET A 52 7.21 6.68 -5.86
CA MET A 52 7.27 6.60 -4.39
C MET A 52 8.39 7.44 -3.79
N ARG A 53 9.58 7.47 -4.42
CA ARG A 53 10.67 8.36 -3.99
C ARG A 53 10.27 9.83 -4.09
N GLY A 54 9.54 10.20 -5.14
CA GLY A 54 8.93 11.52 -5.30
C GLY A 54 7.93 11.82 -4.19
N LEU A 55 6.99 10.91 -3.93
CA LEU A 55 5.97 11.04 -2.89
C LEU A 55 6.55 11.20 -1.48
N LEU A 56 7.59 10.43 -1.16
CA LEU A 56 8.25 10.42 0.15
C LEU A 56 9.37 11.46 0.29
N HIS A 57 9.67 12.22 -0.78
CA HIS A 57 10.78 13.17 -0.85
C HIS A 57 12.13 12.56 -0.42
N THR A 58 12.49 11.41 -0.98
CA THR A 58 13.72 10.67 -0.60
C THR A 58 14.58 10.26 -1.79
N GLY A 59 15.90 10.20 -1.58
CA GLY A 59 16.87 9.65 -2.53
C GLY A 59 17.14 8.15 -2.36
N ASN A 60 16.48 7.48 -1.40
CA ASN A 60 16.75 6.07 -1.09
C ASN A 60 16.39 5.15 -2.26
N GLN A 61 17.38 4.45 -2.82
CA GLN A 61 17.18 3.53 -3.93
C GLN A 61 16.24 2.38 -3.55
N LEU A 62 16.37 1.86 -2.31
CA LEU A 62 15.48 0.87 -1.74
C LEU A 62 14.19 1.54 -1.22
N THR A 63 13.32 1.90 -2.15
CA THR A 63 11.97 2.41 -1.88
C THR A 63 10.98 1.57 -2.69
N MET A 64 10.14 0.79 -2.03
CA MET A 64 9.25 -0.17 -2.68
C MET A 64 7.95 -0.35 -1.88
N PRO A 65 6.84 -0.74 -2.53
CA PRO A 65 5.63 -1.11 -1.82
C PRO A 65 5.78 -2.47 -1.13
N VAL A 66 5.09 -2.64 -0.01
CA VAL A 66 4.90 -3.94 0.65
C VAL A 66 3.49 -4.42 0.33
N SER A 67 3.37 -5.67 -0.15
CA SER A 67 2.07 -6.28 -0.47
C SER A 67 1.30 -6.66 0.80
N GLY A 68 0.65 -5.66 1.42
CA GLY A 68 -0.14 -5.84 2.63
C GLY A 68 -0.95 -4.59 2.98
N THR A 69 -1.73 -4.65 4.07
CA THR A 69 -2.45 -3.49 4.60
C THR A 69 -1.50 -2.54 5.35
N GLY A 70 -2.01 -1.41 5.86
CA GLY A 70 -1.18 -0.37 6.46
C GLY A 70 -0.18 -0.85 7.52
N SER A 71 -0.60 -1.72 8.44
CA SER A 71 0.28 -2.26 9.50
C SER A 71 1.36 -3.21 8.99
N ALA A 72 1.19 -3.83 7.81
CA ALA A 72 2.21 -4.71 7.24
C ALA A 72 3.51 -3.96 6.90
N GLY A 73 3.41 -2.67 6.54
CA GLY A 73 4.59 -1.82 6.35
C GLY A 73 5.36 -1.59 7.66
N MET A 74 4.65 -1.37 8.76
CA MET A 74 5.25 -1.24 10.09
C MET A 74 5.91 -2.54 10.53
N GLU A 75 5.20 -3.67 10.40
CA GLU A 75 5.73 -5.00 10.74
C GLU A 75 6.99 -5.31 9.92
N THR A 76 6.97 -5.06 8.61
CA THR A 76 8.13 -5.24 7.73
C THR A 76 9.36 -4.50 8.23
N ALA A 77 9.20 -3.25 8.70
CA ALA A 77 10.31 -2.49 9.26
C ALA A 77 10.84 -3.13 10.56
N PHE A 78 9.95 -3.51 11.48
CA PHE A 78 10.33 -4.10 12.77
C PHE A 78 11.04 -5.45 12.61
N VAL A 79 10.45 -6.38 11.85
CA VAL A 79 10.99 -7.76 11.74
C VAL A 79 12.33 -7.82 10.99
N ASN A 80 12.68 -6.79 10.22
CA ASN A 80 13.95 -6.71 9.51
C ASN A 80 15.01 -5.86 10.23
N LEU A 81 14.63 -4.94 11.12
CA LEU A 81 15.55 -4.00 11.78
C LEU A 81 15.80 -4.29 13.26
N VAL A 82 14.96 -5.08 13.92
CA VAL A 82 15.03 -5.35 15.35
C VAL A 82 15.39 -6.82 15.58
N GLU A 83 16.46 -7.05 16.31
CA GLU A 83 16.87 -8.38 16.75
C GLU A 83 16.47 -8.67 18.21
N LYS A 84 16.63 -9.93 18.61
CA LYS A 84 16.41 -10.33 20.00
C LYS A 84 17.37 -9.56 20.92
N ALA A 85 16.80 -8.97 21.98
CA ALA A 85 17.48 -8.16 23.00
C ALA A 85 17.80 -6.71 22.62
N ASP A 86 17.42 -6.25 21.42
CA ASP A 86 17.43 -4.83 21.09
C ASP A 86 16.45 -4.04 21.95
N LYS A 87 16.83 -2.80 22.28
CA LYS A 87 15.95 -1.87 22.99
C LYS A 87 15.28 -0.96 21.97
N VAL A 88 13.95 -0.96 21.95
CA VAL A 88 13.14 -0.07 21.10
C VAL A 88 12.43 0.96 21.97
N LEU A 89 12.53 2.25 21.60
CA LEU A 89 11.77 3.33 22.23
C LEU A 89 10.51 3.60 21.39
N VAL A 90 9.33 3.41 21.99
CA VAL A 90 8.04 3.75 21.37
C VAL A 90 7.40 4.89 22.15
N LEU A 91 7.21 6.04 21.50
CA LEU A 91 6.55 7.21 22.10
C LEU A 91 5.05 7.14 21.81
N ILE A 92 4.28 6.57 22.74
CA ILE A 92 2.84 6.31 22.55
C ILE A 92 2.04 7.59 22.80
N ASN A 93 1.30 8.03 21.77
CA ASN A 93 0.36 9.15 21.85
C ASN A 93 -1.03 8.84 21.27
N GLY A 94 -1.34 7.56 21.02
CA GLY A 94 -2.62 7.13 20.45
C GLY A 94 -2.64 5.63 20.14
N VAL A 95 -3.73 5.16 19.53
CA VAL A 95 -3.98 3.73 19.26
C VAL A 95 -2.93 3.08 18.36
N PHE A 96 -2.29 3.83 17.46
CA PHE A 96 -1.28 3.30 16.53
C PHE A 96 0.10 3.08 17.17
N GLY A 97 0.29 3.44 18.43
CA GLY A 97 1.52 3.15 19.19
C GLY A 97 1.43 1.91 20.08
N MET A 98 0.25 1.27 20.18
CA MET A 98 0.02 0.03 20.93
C MET A 98 0.23 -1.21 20.07
#